data_AF-T1DNL4-F1
#
_entry.id   AF-T1DNL4-F1
#
_cell.length_a   1.000
_cell.length_b   1.000
_cell.length_c   1.000
_cell.angle_alpha   90.00
_cell.angle_beta   90.00
_cell.angle_gamma   90.00
#
_symmetry.space_group_name_H-M   'P 1'
#
loop_
_entity.id
_entity.type
_entity.pdbx_description
1 polymer ?
#
loop_
_entity_poly.entity_id
_entity_poly.type
_entity_poly.pdbx_seq_one_letter_code
_entity_poly.pdbx_strand_id
1 'polypeptide(L)'
;MGNYVSLYLTNPKGTPVPLTEPSFDPNLGFPQGRKERVMIATQEEMEAAKLPLEARDYCAHKLIQYRACRSDVWPWAYKCAHEKHEYLNCEYEDYILRLKEYEREKRLLQRKLKIEKKQAQELAA
;
A
#
# COMPACT_ATOMS: atom_id res chain seq x y z
N MET A 1 -8.92 0.39 -19.17
CA MET A 1 -7.78 1.29 -19.38
C MET A 1 -7.54 2.08 -18.10
N GLY A 2 -6.59 1.64 -17.26
CA GLY A 2 -6.33 2.22 -15.94
C GLY A 2 -5.56 3.55 -16.01
N ASN A 3 -4.72 3.81 -15.00
CA ASN A 3 -3.88 5.01 -14.93
C ASN A 3 -2.96 5.20 -16.15
N TYR A 4 -2.69 4.16 -16.94
CA TYR A 4 -1.84 4.19 -18.12
C TYR A 4 -2.18 5.33 -19.10
N VAL A 5 -3.47 5.53 -19.42
CA VAL A 5 -3.89 6.62 -20.33
C VAL A 5 -3.53 7.99 -19.75
N SER A 6 -3.66 8.15 -18.44
CA SER A 6 -3.33 9.40 -17.78
C SER A 6 -1.83 9.65 -17.74
N LEU A 7 -1.04 8.58 -17.56
CA LEU A 7 0.42 8.63 -17.51
C LEU A 7 1.05 8.95 -18.86
N TYR A 8 0.55 8.36 -19.95
CA TYR A 8 1.19 8.50 -21.26
C TYR A 8 0.52 9.51 -22.19
N LEU A 9 -0.80 9.71 -22.09
CA LEU A 9 -1.55 10.51 -23.07
C LEU A 9 -2.05 11.85 -22.51
N THR A 10 -2.75 11.85 -21.37
CA THR A 10 -3.50 13.05 -20.97
C THR A 10 -2.74 13.99 -20.04
N ASN A 11 -2.07 13.47 -19.00
CA ASN A 11 -1.44 14.29 -17.96
C ASN A 11 -0.19 13.61 -17.35
N PRO A 12 0.91 13.47 -18.13
CA PRO A 12 2.11 12.78 -17.68
C PRO A 12 2.73 13.44 -16.43
N LYS A 13 2.78 14.77 -16.38
CA LYS A 13 3.37 15.50 -15.23
C LYS A 13 2.55 15.39 -13.93
N GLY A 14 1.25 15.12 -14.05
CA GLY A 14 0.31 15.10 -12.94
C GLY A 14 -0.04 13.69 -12.44
N THR A 15 0.67 12.69 -12.94
CA THR A 15 0.46 11.28 -12.58
C THR A 15 1.74 10.70 -11.99
N PRO A 16 1.65 9.95 -10.89
CA PRO A 16 2.82 9.30 -10.32
C PRO A 16 3.23 8.10 -11.19
N VAL A 17 4.54 7.92 -11.33
CA VAL A 17 5.15 6.86 -12.15
C VAL A 17 5.21 5.58 -11.31
N PRO A 18 4.75 4.42 -11.83
CA PRO A 18 4.91 3.16 -11.14
C PRO A 18 6.38 2.84 -10.83
N LEU A 19 6.65 2.12 -9.74
CA LEU A 19 7.99 1.69 -9.31
C LEU A 19 8.96 2.82 -8.93
N THR A 20 8.46 4.06 -8.82
CA THR A 20 9.24 5.17 -8.24
C THR A 20 8.89 5.35 -6.77
N GLU A 21 9.86 5.79 -5.98
CA GLU A 21 9.64 6.14 -4.58
C GLU A 21 8.76 7.40 -4.49
N PRO A 22 7.95 7.54 -3.42
CA PRO A 22 7.08 8.68 -3.25
C PRO A 22 7.88 9.98 -3.22
N SER A 23 7.52 10.92 -4.09
CA SER A 23 8.25 12.18 -4.30
C SER A 23 8.08 13.23 -3.19
N PHE A 24 7.09 13.07 -2.31
CA PHE A 24 6.77 14.02 -1.24
C PHE A 24 6.98 13.43 0.13
N ASP A 25 7.41 14.26 1.09
CA ASP A 25 7.54 13.90 2.50
C ASP A 25 6.25 13.22 3.03
N PRO A 26 6.34 12.03 3.66
CA PRO A 26 5.21 11.37 4.32
C PRO A 26 4.43 12.26 5.29
N ASN A 27 5.10 13.20 5.97
CA ASN A 27 4.48 14.08 6.97
C ASN A 27 3.80 15.33 6.35
N LEU A 28 4.00 15.60 5.06
CA LEU A 28 3.39 16.74 4.39
C LEU A 28 1.85 16.64 4.43
N GLY A 29 1.21 17.59 5.12
CA GLY A 29 -0.24 17.65 5.29
C GLY A 29 -0.78 16.94 6.55
N PHE A 30 0.09 16.43 7.42
CA PHE A 30 -0.28 15.83 8.71
C PHE A 30 0.28 16.67 9.87
N PRO A 31 -0.51 17.60 10.46
CA PRO A 31 0.00 18.54 11.46
C PRO A 31 0.43 17.88 12.79
N GLN A 32 -0.13 16.71 13.12
CA GLN A 32 0.17 15.94 14.34
C GLN A 32 1.04 14.69 14.05
N GLY A 33 1.58 14.57 12.83
CA GLY A 33 2.30 13.37 12.39
C GLY A 33 1.39 12.22 11.97
N ARG A 34 1.96 11.24 11.27
CA ARG A 34 1.26 10.02 10.83
C ARG A 34 1.49 8.90 11.85
N LYS A 35 0.44 8.17 12.20
CA LYS A 35 0.59 6.94 12.99
C LYS A 35 1.34 5.88 12.18
N GLU A 36 2.42 5.36 12.74
CA GLU A 36 3.20 4.28 12.13
C GLU A 36 2.43 2.96 12.15
N ARG A 37 2.73 2.10 11.17
CA ARG A 37 2.15 0.76 11.10
C ARG A 37 2.91 -0.15 12.06
N VAL A 38 2.18 -0.93 12.83
CA VAL A 38 2.76 -1.85 13.81
C VAL A 38 2.83 -3.24 13.19
N MET A 39 4.02 -3.83 13.15
CA MET A 39 4.21 -5.25 12.84
C MET A 39 3.84 -6.08 14.07
N ILE A 40 2.86 -6.98 13.94
CA ILE A 40 2.40 -7.84 15.03
C ILE A 40 3.25 -9.12 15.12
N ALA A 41 3.60 -9.71 13.97
CA ALA A 41 4.46 -10.90 13.92
C ALA A 41 5.93 -10.52 14.12
N THR A 42 6.64 -11.31 14.93
CA THR A 42 8.09 -11.17 15.09
C THR A 42 8.82 -11.79 13.90
N GLN A 43 10.08 -11.38 13.67
CA GLN A 43 10.90 -11.94 12.58
C GLN A 43 11.17 -13.43 12.79
N GLU A 44 11.46 -13.84 14.02
CA GLU A 44 11.72 -15.23 14.40
C GLU A 44 10.50 -16.14 14.11
N GLU A 45 9.28 -15.67 14.40
CA GLU A 45 8.04 -16.39 14.08
C GLU A 45 7.85 -16.59 12.57
N MET A 46 8.14 -15.56 11.76
CA MET A 46 8.02 -15.64 10.29
C MET A 46 9.06 -16.60 9.68
N GLU A 47 10.26 -16.66 10.26
CA GLU A 47 11.31 -17.59 9.86
C GLU A 47 10.97 -19.03 10.26
N ALA A 48 10.50 -19.24 11.49
CA ALA A 48 10.03 -20.54 11.98
C ALA A 48 8.88 -21.09 11.11
N ALA A 49 7.95 -20.23 10.70
CA ALA A 49 6.85 -20.57 9.80
C ALA A 49 7.25 -20.74 8.32
N LYS A 50 8.55 -20.54 8.00
CA LYS A 50 9.11 -20.63 6.64
C LYS A 50 8.29 -19.83 5.62
N LEU A 51 8.01 -18.57 5.95
CA LEU A 51 7.30 -17.67 5.04
C LEU A 51 8.23 -17.22 3.89
N PRO A 52 7.75 -17.22 2.63
CA PRO A 52 8.47 -16.61 1.52
C PRO A 52 8.56 -15.09 1.74
N LEU A 53 9.61 -14.45 1.20
CA LEU A 53 9.87 -13.02 1.40
C LEU A 53 8.69 -12.13 1.00
N GLU A 54 7.96 -12.50 -0.05
CA GLU A 54 6.80 -11.75 -0.54
C GLU A 54 5.62 -11.72 0.44
N ALA A 55 5.53 -12.72 1.33
CA ALA A 55 4.46 -12.87 2.31
C ALA A 55 4.90 -12.49 3.75
N ARG A 56 6.00 -11.73 3.87
CA ARG A 56 6.52 -11.17 5.13
C ARG A 56 6.11 -9.71 5.29
N ASP A 57 4.85 -9.44 5.04
CA ASP A 57 4.18 -8.15 5.11
C ASP A 57 3.46 -7.96 6.47
N TYR A 58 2.83 -6.80 6.68
CA TYR A 58 2.14 -6.48 7.95
C TYR A 58 1.03 -7.48 8.32
N CYS A 59 0.50 -8.21 7.33
CA CYS A 59 -0.54 -9.22 7.50
C CYS A 59 -0.01 -10.64 7.77
N ALA A 60 1.31 -10.85 7.88
CA ALA A 60 1.92 -12.17 8.07
C ALA A 60 1.41 -12.92 9.31
N HIS A 61 1.02 -12.23 10.38
CA HIS A 61 0.46 -12.83 11.58
C HIS A 61 -0.81 -13.65 11.31
N LYS A 62 -1.68 -13.21 10.38
CA LYS A 62 -2.87 -13.95 9.95
C LYS A 62 -2.53 -15.14 9.05
N LEU A 63 -1.50 -15.00 8.21
CA LEU A 63 -1.02 -16.10 7.37
C LEU A 63 -0.51 -17.27 8.21
N ILE A 64 0.23 -16.97 9.29
CA ILE A 64 0.72 -17.98 10.23
C ILE A 64 -0.46 -18.74 10.86
N GLN A 65 -1.50 -18.02 11.31
CA GLN A 65 -2.72 -18.63 11.85
C GLN A 65 -3.42 -19.54 10.85
N TYR A 66 -3.56 -19.10 9.59
CA TYR A 66 -4.15 -19.91 8.52
C TYR A 66 -3.33 -21.19 8.23
N ARG A 67 -2.00 -21.09 8.19
CA ARG A 67 -1.11 -22.25 7.98
C ARG A 67 -1.15 -23.24 9.15
N ALA A 68 -1.26 -22.73 10.38
CA ALA A 68 -1.44 -23.57 11.57
C ALA A 68 -2.73 -24.38 11.48
N CYS A 69 -3.89 -23.72 11.29
CA CYS A 69 -5.18 -24.42 11.13
C CYS A 69 -5.14 -25.47 10.02
N ARG A 70 -4.52 -25.13 8.87
CA ARG A 70 -4.43 -26.05 7.73
C ARG A 70 -3.59 -27.30 8.05
N SER A 71 -2.58 -27.18 8.90
CA SER A 71 -1.74 -28.29 9.32
C SER A 71 -2.46 -29.20 10.32
N ASP A 72 -3.24 -28.60 11.24
CA ASP A 72 -3.97 -29.33 12.27
C ASP A 72 -5.15 -30.15 11.72
N VAL A 73 -5.84 -29.62 10.69
CA VAL A 73 -7.11 -30.17 10.19
C VAL A 73 -6.93 -30.94 8.86
N TRP A 74 -5.69 -31.12 8.39
CA TRP A 74 -5.40 -31.82 7.14
C TRP A 74 -5.97 -33.25 7.15
N PRO A 75 -6.72 -33.72 6.13
CA PRO A 75 -6.90 -33.15 4.77
C PRO A 75 -8.11 -32.21 4.60
N TRP A 76 -8.86 -31.91 5.65
CA TRP A 76 -10.12 -31.16 5.59
C TRP A 76 -9.92 -29.63 5.63
N ALA A 77 -9.04 -29.12 4.75
CA ALA A 77 -8.62 -27.71 4.76
C ALA A 77 -9.75 -26.68 4.57
N TYR A 78 -10.94 -27.08 4.09
CA TYR A 78 -12.10 -26.20 3.96
C TYR A 78 -12.63 -25.69 5.30
N LYS A 79 -12.36 -26.40 6.42
CA LYS A 79 -12.75 -25.97 7.76
C LYS A 79 -12.04 -24.68 8.19
N CYS A 80 -10.88 -24.38 7.59
CA CYS A 80 -10.09 -23.18 7.86
C CYS A 80 -10.49 -21.97 6.98
N ALA A 81 -11.75 -21.90 6.53
CA ALA A 81 -12.22 -20.84 5.65
C ALA A 81 -12.27 -19.47 6.34
N HIS A 82 -12.52 -19.45 7.65
CA HIS A 82 -12.58 -18.22 8.43
C HIS A 82 -11.22 -17.54 8.53
N GLU A 83 -10.19 -18.29 8.90
CA GLU A 83 -8.80 -17.83 9.01
C GLU A 83 -8.28 -17.36 7.65
N LYS A 84 -8.65 -18.07 6.57
CA LYS A 84 -8.33 -17.64 5.21
C LYS A 84 -8.96 -16.29 4.88
N HIS A 85 -10.24 -16.10 5.22
CA HIS A 85 -10.95 -14.86 4.95
C HIS A 85 -10.38 -13.69 5.77
N GLU A 86 -10.02 -13.91 7.03
CA GLU A 86 -9.33 -12.89 7.83
C GLU A 86 -8.00 -12.45 7.23
N TYR A 87 -7.21 -13.41 6.74
CA TYR A 87 -5.95 -13.11 6.05
C TYR A 87 -6.19 -12.27 4.80
N LEU A 88 -7.12 -12.68 3.94
CA LEU A 88 -7.46 -11.96 2.70
C LEU A 88 -8.01 -10.56 2.96
N ASN A 89 -8.79 -10.38 4.04
CA ASN A 89 -9.27 -9.06 4.44
C ASN A 89 -8.12 -8.14 4.86
N CYS A 90 -7.13 -8.67 5.59
CA CYS A 90 -5.95 -7.89 5.95
C CYS A 90 -5.17 -7.47 4.69
N GLU A 91 -4.92 -8.38 3.74
CA GLU A 91 -4.27 -8.03 2.46
C GLU A 91 -5.06 -6.99 1.67
N TYR A 92 -6.39 -7.08 1.69
CA TYR A 92 -7.27 -6.12 1.04
C TYR A 92 -7.18 -4.73 1.69
N GLU A 93 -7.14 -4.65 3.02
CA GLU A 93 -6.93 -3.40 3.74
C GLU A 93 -5.56 -2.79 3.44
N ASP A 94 -4.50 -3.60 3.35
CA ASP A 94 -3.18 -3.12 2.96
C ASP A 94 -3.16 -2.60 1.51
N TYR A 95 -3.83 -3.31 0.59
CA TYR A 95 -4.00 -2.84 -0.78
C TYR A 95 -4.73 -1.48 -0.84
N ILE A 96 -5.78 -1.29 -0.04
CA ILE A 96 -6.46 0.01 0.08
C ILE A 96 -5.50 1.10 0.56
N LEU A 97 -4.63 0.81 1.53
CA LEU A 97 -3.66 1.79 2.01
C LEU A 97 -2.68 2.21 0.89
N ARG A 98 -2.21 1.25 0.08
CA ARG A 98 -1.36 1.54 -1.08
C ARG A 98 -2.07 2.38 -2.14
N LEU A 99 -3.37 2.12 -2.38
CA LEU A 99 -4.19 2.97 -3.26
C LEU A 99 -4.33 4.39 -2.73
N LYS A 100 -4.51 4.57 -1.41
CA LYS A 100 -4.55 5.88 -0.77
C LYS A 100 -3.23 6.65 -0.92
N GLU A 101 -2.10 5.95 -0.84
CA GLU A 101 -0.77 6.55 -1.05
C GLU A 101 -0.58 7.01 -2.51
N TYR A 102 -0.97 6.17 -3.46
CA TYR A 102 -0.97 6.50 -4.88
C TYR A 102 -1.86 7.73 -5.18
N GLU A 103 -3.09 7.77 -4.64
CA GLU A 103 -3.98 8.92 -4.81
C GLU A 103 -3.43 10.20 -4.15
N ARG A 104 -2.81 10.07 -2.97
CA ARG A 104 -2.17 11.20 -2.29
C ARG A 104 -1.10 11.81 -3.18
N GLU A 105 -0.19 11.00 -3.70
CA GLU A 105 0.89 11.49 -4.56
C GLU A 105 0.34 12.16 -5.83
N LYS A 106 -0.65 11.54 -6.47
CA LYS A 106 -1.32 12.12 -7.65
C LYS A 106 -1.90 13.50 -7.35
N ARG A 107 -2.61 13.67 -6.23
CA ARG A 107 -3.21 14.97 -5.83
C ARG A 107 -2.13 16.00 -5.50
N LEU A 108 -1.03 15.61 -4.88
CA LEU A 108 0.10 16.48 -4.58
C LEU A 108 0.82 16.96 -5.84
N LEU A 109 1.06 16.07 -6.81
CA LEU A 109 1.61 16.45 -8.13
C LEU A 109 0.70 17.44 -8.85
N GLN A 110 -0.60 17.17 -8.89
CA GLN A 110 -1.57 18.10 -9.50
C GLN A 110 -1.59 19.46 -8.80
N ARG A 111 -1.46 19.49 -7.46
CA ARG A 111 -1.35 20.73 -6.68
C ARG A 111 -0.07 21.49 -7.03
N LYS A 112 1.07 20.80 -7.11
CA LYS A 112 2.37 21.38 -7.51
C LYS A 112 2.28 22.04 -8.88
N LEU A 113 1.73 21.33 -9.87
CA LEU A 113 1.52 21.88 -11.22
C LEU A 113 0.62 23.12 -11.24
N LYS A 114 -0.43 23.15 -10.40
CA LYS A 114 -1.29 24.34 -10.30
C LYS A 114 -0.56 25.53 -9.70
N ILE A 115 0.29 25.31 -8.70
CA ILE A 115 1.09 26.37 -8.07
C ILE A 115 2.13 26.91 -9.06
N GLU A 116 2.86 26.04 -9.75
CA GLU A 116 3.85 26.42 -10.75
C GLU A 116 3.22 27.24 -11.89
N LYS A 117 2.03 26.85 -12.36
CA LYS A 117 1.29 27.63 -13.37
C LYS A 117 0.92 29.02 -12.90
N LYS A 118 0.48 29.18 -11.64
CA LYS A 118 0.16 30.49 -11.06
C LYS A 118 1.40 31.36 -10.95
N GLN A 119 2.50 30.82 -10.43
CA GLN A 119 3.77 31.53 -10.33
C GLN A 119 4.30 31.97 -11.70
N ALA A 120 4.19 31.11 -12.72
CA ALA A 120 4.58 31.46 -14.08
C ALA A 120 3.70 32.58 -14.68
N GLN A 121 2.41 32.63 -14.35
CA GLN A 121 1.52 33.71 -14.77
C GLN A 121 1.83 35.03 -14.06
N GLU A 122 2.15 34.98 -12.76
CA GLU A 122 2.56 36.14 -11.97
C GLU A 122 3.91 36.71 -12.42
N LEU A 123 4.87 35.85 -12.78
CA LEU A 123 6.17 36.26 -13.32
C LEU A 123 6.09 36.83 -14.75
N ALA A 124 5.06 36.46 -15.49
CA ALA A 124 4.82 36.94 -16.86
C ALA A 124 3.99 38.23 -16.91
N ALA A 125 3.39 38.64 -15.79
CA ALA A 125 2.62 39.87 -15.62
C ALA A 125 3.52 41.02 -15.13
#